data_AF-A0A450T898-F1
#
_entry.id   AF-A0A450T898-F1
#
_cell.length_a   1.000
_cell.length_b   1.000
_cell.length_c   1.000
_cell.angle_alpha   90.00
_cell.angle_beta   90.00
_cell.angle_gamma   90.00
#
_symmetry.space_group_name_H-M   'P 1'
#
loop_
_entity.id
_entity.type
_entity.pdbx_description
1 polymer ?
#
loop_
_entity_poly.entity_id
_entity_poly.type
_entity_poly.pdbx_seq_one_letter_code
_entity_poly.pdbx_strand_id
1 'polypeptide(L)'
;MDSEMICAISAAALFSILLVAIDISHKSSFSRVALLNGPVFLYLAIVVIGNSFSTMLTSTVADDLLTNPLFAATTGEAYANLSPRCFLFAFIGVFGFEIILKQINVTFSDLGVLTIKDWISLAKKAAVARAVKAGVLEHERNVQIVAQRLTDLSEEEINAHVIDSMGQEQLARLDAAADAGNADRKRVKALALAKKDFTVASAIPV
;
A
#
# COMPACT_ATOMS: atom_id res chain seq x y z
N MET A 1 9.95 -22.46 -23.98
CA MET A 1 9.52 -21.10 -23.62
C MET A 1 10.64 -20.19 -24.02
N ASP A 2 10.40 -19.34 -25.01
CA ASP A 2 11.47 -18.59 -25.66
C ASP A 2 11.92 -17.43 -24.76
N SER A 3 13.15 -16.94 -24.97
CA SER A 3 13.75 -15.84 -24.19
C SER A 3 12.82 -14.61 -24.09
N GLU A 4 12.09 -14.32 -25.17
CA GLU A 4 11.13 -13.21 -25.23
C GLU A 4 9.92 -13.42 -24.30
N MET A 5 9.44 -14.66 -24.18
CA MET A 5 8.33 -14.99 -23.28
C MET A 5 8.76 -14.90 -21.81
N ILE A 6 9.98 -15.35 -21.50
CA ILE A 6 10.57 -15.19 -20.16
C ILE A 6 10.68 -13.70 -19.81
N CYS A 7 11.16 -12.89 -20.75
CA CYS A 7 11.23 -11.43 -20.61
C CYS A 7 9.83 -10.83 -20.36
N ALA A 8 8.84 -11.19 -21.18
CA ALA A 8 7.50 -10.62 -21.10
C ALA A 8 6.79 -10.97 -19.78
N ILE A 9 6.91 -12.21 -19.32
CA ILE A 9 6.36 -12.63 -18.01
C ILE A 9 7.05 -11.88 -16.87
N SER A 10 8.37 -11.70 -16.96
CA SER A 10 9.13 -10.95 -15.95
C SER A 10 8.70 -9.48 -15.91
N ALA A 11 8.51 -8.86 -17.07
CA ALA A 11 8.00 -7.49 -17.18
C ALA A 11 6.54 -7.37 -16.68
N ALA A 12 5.67 -8.33 -16.98
CA ALA A 12 4.29 -8.37 -16.49
C ALA A 12 4.25 -8.51 -14.96
N ALA A 13 5.14 -9.31 -14.36
CA ALA A 13 5.28 -9.41 -12.91
C ALA A 13 5.73 -8.07 -12.30
N LEU A 14 6.69 -7.38 -12.91
CA LEU A 14 7.13 -6.05 -12.46
C LEU A 14 6.01 -5.01 -12.55
N PHE A 15 5.24 -4.97 -13.65
CA PHE A 15 4.07 -4.08 -13.75
C PHE A 15 3.00 -4.41 -12.72
N SER A 16 2.78 -5.70 -12.45
CA SER A 16 1.84 -6.14 -11.41
C SER A 16 2.25 -5.63 -10.02
N ILE A 17 3.53 -5.75 -9.68
CA ILE A 17 4.08 -5.21 -8.42
C ILE A 17 3.87 -3.70 -8.35
N LEU A 18 4.20 -2.98 -9.42
CA LEU A 18 4.05 -1.53 -9.47
C LEU A 18 2.59 -1.10 -9.34
N LEU A 19 1.67 -1.76 -10.05
CA LEU A 19 0.23 -1.47 -9.97
C LEU A 19 -0.31 -1.69 -8.57
N VAL A 20 0.03 -2.80 -7.93
CA VAL A 20 -0.39 -3.10 -6.55
C VAL A 20 0.19 -2.07 -5.58
N ALA A 21 1.46 -1.70 -5.73
CA ALA A 21 2.10 -0.68 -4.91
C ALA A 21 1.42 0.68 -5.04
N ILE A 22 1.12 1.12 -6.28
CA ILE A 22 0.41 2.38 -6.56
C ILE A 22 -1.00 2.35 -5.95
N ASP A 23 -1.76 1.28 -6.19
CA ASP A 23 -3.15 1.16 -5.77
C ASP A 23 -3.30 1.10 -4.23
N ILE A 24 -2.36 0.48 -3.53
CA ILE A 24 -2.30 0.49 -2.06
C ILE A 24 -1.84 1.86 -1.56
N SER A 25 -0.77 2.42 -2.12
CA SER A 25 -0.22 3.72 -1.68
C SER A 25 -1.22 4.87 -1.87
N HIS A 26 -2.03 4.83 -2.93
CA HIS A 26 -3.07 5.83 -3.15
C HIS A 26 -4.22 5.74 -2.13
N LYS A 27 -4.44 4.56 -1.52
CA LYS A 27 -5.53 4.33 -0.57
C LYS A 27 -5.10 4.33 0.89
N SER A 28 -3.80 4.30 1.15
CA SER A 28 -3.19 4.32 2.46
C SER A 28 -2.14 5.42 2.49
N SER A 29 -2.44 6.54 3.15
CA SER A 29 -1.46 7.60 3.42
C SER A 29 -0.30 7.16 4.33
N PHE A 30 -0.28 5.90 4.75
CA PHE A 30 0.62 5.39 5.76
C PHE A 30 1.68 4.42 5.21
N SER A 31 2.91 4.63 5.71
CA SER A 31 4.15 3.83 5.76
C SER A 31 4.37 2.70 4.74
N ARG A 32 5.58 2.68 4.15
CA ARG A 32 6.07 1.61 3.23
C ARG A 32 6.03 0.21 3.86
N VAL A 33 6.05 0.11 5.19
CA VAL A 33 5.94 -1.16 5.94
C VAL A 33 4.56 -1.81 5.73
N ALA A 34 3.54 -1.01 5.43
CA ALA A 34 2.19 -1.48 5.15
C ALA A 34 2.10 -2.36 3.88
N LEU A 35 3.07 -2.25 2.96
CA LEU A 35 3.17 -3.05 1.72
C LEU A 35 3.65 -4.48 1.96
N LEU A 36 4.28 -4.78 3.10
CA LEU A 36 4.86 -6.10 3.41
C LEU A 36 3.93 -6.93 4.32
N ASN A 37 2.63 -6.92 4.04
CA ASN A 37 1.63 -7.63 4.84
C ASN A 37 1.05 -8.85 4.11
N GLY A 38 0.74 -9.92 4.83
CA GLY A 38 0.20 -11.17 4.26
C GLY A 38 -0.96 -10.99 3.26
N PRO A 39 -1.99 -10.19 3.56
CA PRO A 39 -3.06 -9.92 2.59
C PRO A 39 -2.60 -9.15 1.34
N VAL A 40 -1.59 -8.29 1.46
CA VAL A 40 -0.96 -7.60 0.31
C VAL A 40 -0.22 -8.62 -0.56
N PHE A 41 0.51 -9.54 0.05
CA PHE A 41 1.16 -10.64 -0.69
C PHE A 41 0.14 -11.53 -1.41
N LEU A 42 -0.99 -11.85 -0.78
CA LEU A 42 -2.04 -12.63 -1.44
C LEU A 42 -2.64 -11.88 -2.65
N TYR A 43 -2.96 -10.59 -2.49
CA TYR A 43 -3.44 -9.76 -3.59
C TYR A 43 -2.40 -9.67 -4.71
N LEU A 44 -1.13 -9.42 -4.36
CA LEU A 44 -0.02 -9.37 -5.30
C LEU A 44 0.14 -10.70 -6.06
N ALA A 45 0.09 -11.83 -5.36
CA ALA A 45 0.21 -13.15 -5.97
C ALA A 45 -0.90 -13.40 -6.99
N ILE A 46 -2.15 -13.05 -6.65
CA ILE A 46 -3.29 -13.20 -7.58
C ILE A 46 -3.07 -12.35 -8.83
N VAL A 47 -2.66 -11.08 -8.68
CA VAL A 47 -2.44 -10.16 -9.81
C VAL A 47 -1.25 -10.62 -10.66
N VAL A 48 -0.13 -11.02 -10.05
CA VAL A 48 1.05 -11.51 -10.77
C VAL A 48 0.72 -12.78 -11.56
N ILE A 49 0.05 -13.75 -10.93
CA ILE A 49 -0.33 -15.01 -11.61
C ILE A 49 -1.29 -14.72 -12.75
N GLY A 50 -2.33 -13.90 -12.52
CA GLY A 50 -3.32 -13.54 -13.54
C GLY A 50 -2.71 -12.82 -14.74
N ASN A 51 -1.88 -11.81 -14.49
CA ASN A 51 -1.19 -11.06 -15.53
C ASN A 51 -0.15 -11.90 -16.28
N SER A 52 0.57 -12.79 -15.58
CA SER A 52 1.51 -13.72 -16.22
C SER A 52 0.79 -14.69 -17.16
N PHE A 53 -0.33 -15.25 -16.70
CA PHE A 53 -1.15 -16.15 -17.52
C PHE A 53 -1.74 -15.43 -18.74
N SER A 54 -2.28 -14.23 -18.56
CA SER A 54 -2.77 -13.40 -19.66
C SER A 54 -1.67 -13.02 -20.66
N THR A 55 -0.45 -12.74 -20.17
CA THR A 55 0.73 -12.49 -21.02
C THR A 55 1.09 -13.72 -21.85
N MET A 56 1.04 -14.92 -21.26
CA MET A 56 1.25 -16.17 -22.01
C MET A 56 0.19 -16.35 -23.11
N LEU A 57 -1.09 -16.09 -22.80
CA LEU A 57 -2.17 -16.15 -23.78
C LEU A 57 -2.07 -15.07 -24.88
N THR A 58 -1.40 -13.95 -24.61
CA THR A 58 -1.22 -12.90 -25.62
C THR A 58 -0.45 -13.41 -26.84
N SER A 59 0.50 -14.34 -26.65
CA SER A 59 1.22 -14.98 -27.76
C SER A 59 0.35 -15.83 -28.68
N THR A 60 -0.78 -16.33 -28.21
CA THR A 60 -1.68 -17.15 -29.04
C THR A 60 -2.76 -16.33 -29.74
N VAL A 61 -3.09 -15.14 -29.21
CA VAL A 61 -4.21 -14.32 -29.69
C VAL A 61 -3.77 -13.09 -30.48
N ALA A 62 -2.57 -12.57 -30.23
CA ALA A 62 -2.08 -11.32 -30.82
C ALA A 62 -0.83 -11.52 -31.70
N ASP A 63 -0.55 -12.74 -32.16
CA ASP A 63 0.69 -13.04 -32.89
C ASP A 63 0.81 -12.22 -34.19
N ASP A 64 -0.29 -12.02 -34.93
CA ASP A 64 -0.33 -11.17 -36.14
C ASP A 64 -0.01 -9.69 -35.86
N LEU A 65 -0.41 -9.17 -34.70
CA LEU A 65 -0.10 -7.79 -34.30
C LEU A 65 1.38 -7.67 -33.90
N LEU A 66 1.93 -8.74 -33.29
CA LEU A 66 3.22 -8.76 -32.62
C LEU A 66 4.36 -9.28 -33.51
N THR A 67 4.03 -9.75 -34.71
CA THR A 67 4.97 -10.06 -35.80
C THR A 67 5.18 -8.88 -36.75
N ASN A 68 4.52 -7.74 -36.51
CA ASN A 68 4.70 -6.53 -37.30
C ASN A 68 6.19 -6.08 -37.26
N PRO A 69 6.81 -5.79 -38.43
CA PRO A 69 8.22 -5.44 -38.52
C PRO A 69 8.62 -4.20 -37.71
N LEU A 70 7.66 -3.34 -37.36
CA LEU A 70 7.86 -2.18 -36.48
C LEU A 70 8.21 -2.58 -35.04
N PHE A 71 7.84 -3.79 -34.63
CA PHE A 71 8.10 -4.36 -33.31
C PHE A 71 8.97 -5.63 -33.37
N ALA A 72 9.58 -5.91 -34.53
CA ALA A 72 10.46 -7.06 -34.70
C ALA A 72 11.68 -6.95 -33.78
N ALA A 73 12.10 -8.10 -33.23
CA ALA A 73 13.26 -8.17 -32.37
C ALA A 73 14.51 -7.71 -33.14
N THR A 74 15.22 -6.72 -32.62
CA THR A 74 16.55 -6.37 -33.11
C THR A 74 17.48 -7.54 -32.82
N THR A 75 17.78 -8.31 -33.87
CA THR A 75 18.64 -9.50 -33.83
C THR A 75 20.07 -9.08 -33.53
N GLY A 76 20.41 -9.00 -32.24
CA GLY A 76 21.76 -8.62 -31.85
C GLY A 76 21.85 -8.27 -30.38
N GLU A 77 21.62 -9.26 -29.51
CA GLU A 77 22.36 -9.51 -28.26
C GLU A 77 21.53 -10.41 -27.33
N ALA A 78 22.12 -11.52 -26.92
CA ALA A 78 21.48 -12.65 -26.26
C ALA A 78 21.21 -12.46 -24.75
N TYR A 79 20.90 -11.24 -24.31
CA TYR A 79 20.59 -10.96 -22.92
C TYR A 79 19.17 -10.42 -22.79
N ALA A 80 18.56 -10.65 -21.63
CA ALA A 80 17.19 -10.30 -21.25
C ALA A 80 16.91 -8.78 -21.25
N ASN A 81 17.23 -8.11 -22.35
CA ASN A 81 16.92 -6.73 -22.59
C ASN A 81 15.42 -6.63 -22.83
N LEU A 82 14.81 -5.62 -22.22
CA LEU A 82 13.40 -5.30 -22.38
C LEU A 82 13.14 -4.86 -23.82
N SER A 83 13.03 -5.82 -24.74
CA SER A 83 12.78 -5.52 -26.14
C SER A 83 11.40 -4.86 -26.29
N PRO A 84 11.19 -3.99 -27.30
CA PRO A 84 9.88 -3.39 -27.55
C PRO A 84 8.76 -4.44 -27.65
N ARG A 85 9.07 -5.60 -28.24
CA ARG A 85 8.17 -6.75 -28.34
C ARG A 85 7.83 -7.35 -26.97
N CYS A 86 8.85 -7.59 -26.14
CA CYS A 86 8.68 -8.08 -24.76
C CYS A 86 7.82 -7.14 -23.92
N PHE A 87 8.08 -5.83 -24.01
CA PHE A 87 7.28 -4.81 -23.34
C PHE A 87 5.82 -4.84 -23.82
N LEU A 88 5.58 -4.92 -25.13
CA LEU A 88 4.24 -4.91 -25.70
C LEU A 88 3.45 -6.17 -25.33
N PHE A 89 4.09 -7.34 -25.32
CA PHE A 89 3.51 -8.58 -24.79
C PHE A 89 3.07 -8.43 -23.33
N ALA A 90 3.97 -7.92 -22.48
CA ALA A 90 3.66 -7.70 -21.06
C ALA A 90 2.54 -6.68 -20.86
N PHE A 91 2.56 -5.59 -21.64
CA PHE A 91 1.53 -4.55 -21.60
C PHE A 91 0.16 -5.13 -21.99
N ILE A 92 0.05 -5.75 -23.16
CA ILE A 92 -1.21 -6.34 -23.63
C ILE A 92 -1.66 -7.44 -22.66
N GLY A 93 -0.76 -8.25 -22.11
CA GLY A 93 -1.10 -9.25 -21.10
C GLY A 93 -1.73 -8.64 -19.85
N VAL A 94 -1.10 -7.60 -19.27
CA VAL A 94 -1.61 -6.91 -18.07
C VAL A 94 -2.95 -6.23 -18.32
N PHE A 95 -3.11 -5.50 -19.43
CA PHE A 95 -4.37 -4.81 -19.74
C PHE A 95 -5.45 -5.76 -20.26
N GLY A 96 -5.05 -6.81 -20.98
CA GLY A 96 -5.92 -7.89 -21.43
C GLY A 96 -6.49 -8.69 -20.27
N PHE A 97 -5.74 -8.85 -19.18
CA PHE A 97 -6.23 -9.52 -17.98
C PHE A 97 -7.48 -8.83 -17.41
N GLU A 98 -7.51 -7.50 -17.37
CA GLU A 98 -8.70 -6.72 -16.95
C GLU A 98 -9.91 -6.96 -17.88
N ILE A 99 -9.68 -7.13 -19.18
CA ILE A 99 -10.75 -7.45 -20.15
C ILE A 99 -11.25 -8.88 -19.91
N ILE A 100 -10.33 -9.82 -19.72
CA ILE A 100 -10.63 -11.23 -19.42
C ILE A 100 -11.44 -11.31 -18.12
N LEU A 101 -11.03 -10.63 -17.04
CA LEU A 101 -11.75 -10.61 -15.78
C LEU A 101 -13.17 -10.02 -15.89
N LYS A 102 -13.39 -9.07 -16.81
CA LYS A 102 -14.73 -8.52 -17.07
C LYS A 102 -15.65 -9.48 -17.82
N GLN A 103 -15.08 -10.41 -18.59
CA GLN A 103 -15.83 -11.37 -19.41
C GLN A 103 -15.98 -12.74 -18.74
N ILE A 104 -15.08 -13.10 -17.80
CA ILE A 104 -15.11 -14.37 -17.09
C ILE A 104 -16.05 -14.27 -15.87
N ASN A 105 -17.31 -14.68 -16.07
CA ASN A 105 -18.23 -15.05 -14.98
C ASN A 105 -18.02 -16.52 -14.57
N VAL A 106 -16.81 -16.88 -14.13
CA VAL A 106 -16.58 -18.22 -13.56
C VAL A 106 -17.09 -18.22 -12.13
N THR A 107 -18.16 -18.99 -11.91
CA THR A 107 -18.76 -19.26 -10.61
C THR A 107 -18.12 -20.54 -10.05
N PHE A 108 -17.43 -20.45 -8.92
CA PHE A 108 -17.03 -21.66 -8.19
C PHE A 108 -18.19 -22.08 -7.29
N SER A 109 -18.75 -23.25 -7.60
CA SER A 109 -19.94 -23.79 -6.95
C SER A 109 -19.70 -24.11 -5.47
N ASP A 110 -20.78 -23.99 -4.68
CA ASP A 110 -21.02 -24.47 -3.30
C ASP A 110 -20.83 -23.51 -2.12
N LEU A 111 -20.26 -22.30 -2.29
CA LEU A 111 -20.10 -21.32 -1.19
C LEU A 111 -20.72 -19.92 -1.44
N GLY A 112 -21.51 -19.77 -2.52
CA GLY A 112 -22.12 -18.51 -2.92
C GLY A 112 -21.43 -17.88 -4.13
N VAL A 113 -22.21 -17.16 -4.95
CA VAL A 113 -21.79 -16.63 -6.26
C VAL A 113 -20.83 -15.46 -6.06
N LEU A 114 -19.52 -15.74 -6.08
CA LEU A 114 -18.48 -14.72 -6.14
C LEU A 114 -17.68 -14.93 -7.43
N THR A 115 -17.69 -13.93 -8.31
CA THR A 115 -16.88 -13.93 -9.52
C THR A 115 -15.39 -13.79 -9.17
N ILE A 116 -14.48 -14.16 -10.08
CA ILE A 116 -13.02 -13.96 -9.87
C ILE A 116 -12.72 -12.48 -9.55
N LYS A 117 -13.46 -11.55 -10.17
CA LYS A 117 -13.39 -10.12 -9.88
C LYS A 117 -13.77 -9.79 -8.45
N ASP A 118 -14.79 -10.45 -7.88
CA ASP A 118 -15.18 -10.25 -6.49
C ASP A 118 -14.13 -10.78 -5.52
N TRP A 119 -13.52 -11.93 -5.83
CA TRP A 119 -12.39 -12.47 -5.06
C TRP A 119 -11.20 -11.51 -5.06
N ILE A 120 -10.81 -10.97 -6.23
CA ILE A 120 -9.75 -9.97 -6.35
C ILE A 120 -10.12 -8.70 -5.57
N SER A 121 -11.37 -8.25 -5.67
CA SER A 121 -11.84 -7.08 -4.93
C SER A 121 -11.81 -7.32 -3.42
N LEU A 122 -12.13 -8.52 -2.94
CA LEU A 122 -12.11 -8.87 -1.53
C LEU A 122 -10.66 -8.89 -1.00
N ALA A 123 -9.75 -9.53 -1.74
CA ALA A 123 -8.33 -9.55 -1.43
C ALA A 123 -7.76 -8.12 -1.36
N LYS A 124 -8.09 -7.27 -2.34
CA LYS A 124 -7.73 -5.85 -2.35
C LYS A 124 -8.27 -5.09 -1.14
N LYS A 125 -9.56 -5.27 -0.80
CA LYS A 125 -10.17 -4.62 0.38
C LYS A 125 -9.48 -5.04 1.67
N ALA A 126 -9.19 -6.33 1.84
CA ALA A 126 -8.48 -6.85 3.00
C ALA A 126 -7.04 -6.30 3.09
N ALA A 127 -6.34 -6.23 1.96
CA ALA A 127 -5.01 -5.64 1.84
C ALA A 127 -5.00 -4.17 2.27
N VAL A 128 -5.92 -3.35 1.74
CA VAL A 128 -6.05 -1.93 2.08
C VAL A 128 -6.41 -1.75 3.56
N ALA A 129 -7.41 -2.48 4.06
CA ALA A 129 -7.83 -2.37 5.46
C ALA A 129 -6.68 -2.70 6.42
N ARG A 130 -5.87 -3.73 6.09
CA ARG A 130 -4.72 -4.10 6.91
C ARG A 130 -3.60 -3.06 6.82
N ALA A 131 -3.34 -2.53 5.62
CA ALA A 131 -2.34 -1.49 5.42
C ALA A 131 -2.68 -0.24 6.24
N VAL A 132 -3.93 0.22 6.19
CA VAL A 132 -4.42 1.33 7.01
C VAL A 132 -4.27 1.03 8.50
N LYS A 133 -4.68 -0.16 8.96
CA LYS A 133 -4.56 -0.54 10.36
C LYS A 133 -3.10 -0.55 10.84
N ALA A 134 -2.19 -1.09 10.04
CA ALA A 134 -0.76 -1.10 10.35
C ALA A 134 -0.22 0.34 10.44
N GLY A 135 -0.64 1.21 9.53
CA GLY A 135 -0.30 2.63 9.52
C GLY A 135 -0.76 3.38 10.77
N VAL A 136 -2.01 3.16 11.20
CA VAL A 136 -2.56 3.74 12.43
C VAL A 136 -1.77 3.26 13.65
N LEU A 137 -1.47 1.95 13.74
CA LEU A 137 -0.70 1.41 14.85
C LEU A 137 0.72 1.99 14.92
N GLU A 138 1.39 2.15 13.77
CA GLU A 138 2.71 2.77 13.71
C GLU A 138 2.65 4.25 14.13
N HIS A 139 1.65 5.00 13.64
CA HIS A 139 1.44 6.39 14.04
C HIS A 139 1.16 6.51 15.54
N GLU A 140 0.27 5.69 16.09
CA GLU A 140 -0.01 5.64 17.53
C GLU A 140 1.23 5.30 18.34
N ARG A 141 2.06 4.36 17.89
CA ARG A 141 3.34 4.02 18.53
C ARG A 141 4.29 5.21 18.55
N ASN A 142 4.43 5.91 17.43
CA ASN A 142 5.30 7.08 17.33
C ASN A 142 4.81 8.22 18.24
N VAL A 143 3.50 8.47 18.26
CA VAL A 143 2.86 9.42 19.17
C VAL A 143 3.14 9.05 20.64
N GLN A 144 3.01 7.77 21.00
CA GLN A 144 3.32 7.31 22.36
C GLN A 144 4.79 7.49 22.72
N ILE A 145 5.72 7.22 21.80
CA ILE A 145 7.15 7.45 22.02
C ILE A 145 7.43 8.92 22.27
N VAL A 146 6.91 9.82 21.43
CA VAL A 146 7.07 11.27 21.62
C VAL A 146 6.47 11.72 22.94
N ALA A 147 5.23 11.29 23.25
CA ALA A 147 4.59 11.60 24.52
C ALA A 147 5.41 11.12 25.73
N GLN A 148 6.00 9.92 25.66
CA GLN A 148 6.83 9.37 26.73
C GLN A 148 8.15 10.12 26.89
N ARG A 149 8.72 10.69 25.82
CA ARG A 149 9.89 11.56 25.95
C ARG A 149 9.48 12.88 26.60
N LEU A 150 8.38 13.49 26.15
CA LEU A 150 7.91 14.75 26.70
C LEU A 150 7.60 14.70 28.21
N THR A 151 7.35 13.52 28.79
CA THR A 151 7.16 13.41 30.25
C THR A 151 8.42 13.68 31.08
N ASP A 152 9.61 13.67 30.47
CA ASP A 152 10.86 14.01 31.15
C ASP A 152 10.96 15.54 31.42
N LEU A 153 10.16 16.35 30.73
CA LEU A 153 10.05 17.79 30.98
C LEU A 153 9.30 18.10 32.28
N SER A 154 9.49 19.31 32.79
CA SER A 154 8.68 19.84 33.89
C SER A 154 7.20 19.99 33.46
N GLU A 155 6.29 20.01 34.43
CA GLU A 155 4.86 20.16 34.08
C GLU A 155 4.59 21.55 33.49
N GLU A 156 5.33 22.55 33.96
CA GLU A 156 5.28 23.94 33.52
C GLU A 156 5.68 24.10 32.05
N GLU A 157 6.75 23.42 31.63
CA GLU A 157 7.19 23.41 30.22
C GLU A 157 6.16 22.75 29.31
N ILE A 158 5.61 21.60 29.73
CA ILE A 158 4.54 20.92 28.96
C ILE A 158 3.30 21.83 28.87
N ASN A 159 2.92 22.49 29.97
CA ASN A 159 1.79 23.42 29.99
C ASN A 159 1.99 24.58 29.01
N ALA A 160 3.19 25.17 28.96
CA ALA A 160 3.51 26.24 28.02
C ALA A 160 3.32 25.76 26.57
N HIS A 161 3.87 24.61 26.21
CA HIS A 161 3.71 24.05 24.87
C HIS A 161 2.26 23.67 24.52
N VAL A 162 1.49 23.20 25.51
CA VAL A 162 0.04 22.93 25.32
C VAL A 162 -0.74 24.23 25.12
N ILE A 163 -0.42 25.30 25.85
CA ILE A 163 -1.06 26.61 25.67
C ILE A 163 -0.74 27.17 24.29
N ASP A 164 0.52 27.11 23.85
CA ASP A 164 0.95 27.63 22.56
C ASP A 164 0.29 26.89 21.38
N SER A 165 0.10 25.58 21.50
CA SER A 165 -0.43 24.74 20.40
C SER A 165 -1.94 24.52 20.45
N MET A 166 -2.56 24.54 21.63
CA MET A 166 -3.96 24.16 21.85
C MET A 166 -4.79 25.23 22.56
N GLY A 167 -4.16 26.23 23.16
CA GLY A 167 -4.82 27.28 23.94
C GLY A 167 -5.09 26.89 25.39
N GLN A 168 -5.28 27.92 26.21
CA GLN A 168 -5.46 27.80 27.66
C GLN A 168 -6.74 27.05 28.05
N GLU A 169 -7.81 27.17 27.27
CA GLU A 169 -9.06 26.43 27.50
C GLU A 169 -8.83 24.91 27.38
N GLN A 170 -8.01 24.48 26.41
CA GLN A 170 -7.74 23.07 26.19
C GLN A 170 -6.84 22.49 27.29
N LEU A 171 -5.89 23.28 27.81
CA LEU A 171 -5.10 22.89 28.99
C LEU A 171 -6.02 22.59 30.19
N ALA A 172 -6.95 23.50 30.51
CA ALA A 172 -7.89 23.32 31.62
C ALA A 172 -8.78 22.08 31.44
N ARG A 173 -9.20 21.77 30.20
CA ARG A 173 -9.94 20.54 29.89
C ARG A 173 -9.11 19.28 30.09
N LEU A 174 -7.81 19.32 29.73
CA LEU A 174 -6.90 18.18 29.93
C LEU A 174 -6.63 17.93 31.41
N ASP A 175 -6.48 18.99 32.22
CA ASP A 175 -6.37 18.89 33.67
C ASP A 175 -7.63 18.27 34.29
N ALA A 176 -8.81 18.79 33.93
CA ALA A 176 -10.08 18.24 34.41
C ALA A 176 -10.28 16.77 34.00
N ALA A 177 -9.87 16.40 32.78
CA ALA A 177 -9.95 15.02 32.31
C ALA A 177 -8.97 14.08 33.03
N ALA A 178 -7.76 14.55 33.32
CA ALA A 178 -6.78 13.79 34.10
C ALA A 178 -7.27 13.58 35.54
N ASP A 179 -7.85 14.61 36.16
CA ASP A 179 -8.40 14.54 37.51
C ASP A 179 -9.61 13.61 37.59
N ALA A 180 -10.55 13.72 36.65
CA ALA A 180 -11.72 12.84 36.59
C ALA A 180 -11.34 11.37 36.34
N GLY A 181 -10.26 11.13 35.60
CA GLY A 181 -9.74 9.80 35.29
C GLY A 181 -8.73 9.24 36.31
N ASN A 182 -8.35 10.01 37.34
CA ASN A 182 -7.22 9.70 38.23
C ASN A 182 -5.95 9.29 37.45
N ALA A 183 -5.67 10.02 36.36
CA ALA A 183 -4.55 9.76 35.46
C ALA A 183 -3.41 10.77 35.70
N ASP A 184 -2.18 10.39 35.32
CA ASP A 184 -1.03 11.29 35.37
C ASP A 184 -1.23 12.48 34.41
N ARG A 185 -1.35 13.69 34.99
CA ARG A 185 -1.57 14.95 34.27
C ARG A 185 -0.49 15.21 33.22
N LYS A 186 0.79 14.98 33.55
CA LYS A 186 1.89 15.18 32.59
C LYS A 186 1.73 14.27 31.40
N ARG A 187 1.45 12.99 31.64
CA ARG A 187 1.28 12.00 30.58
C ARG A 187 0.08 12.30 29.69
N VAL A 188 -1.04 12.76 30.27
CA VAL A 188 -2.23 13.16 29.51
C VAL A 188 -1.94 14.36 28.60
N LYS A 189 -1.25 15.38 29.12
CA LYS A 189 -0.85 16.58 28.37
C LYS A 189 0.15 16.26 27.27
N ALA A 190 1.20 15.49 27.58
CA ALA A 190 2.21 15.05 26.62
C ALA A 190 1.59 14.24 25.47
N LEU A 191 0.65 13.34 25.79
CA LEU A 191 -0.08 12.57 24.78
C LEU A 191 -0.99 13.44 23.92
N ALA A 192 -1.70 14.39 24.53
CA ALA A 192 -2.57 15.32 23.81
C ALA A 192 -1.76 16.20 22.83
N LEU A 193 -0.62 16.71 23.29
CA LEU A 193 0.32 17.49 22.49
C LEU A 193 0.85 16.68 21.30
N ALA A 194 1.37 15.46 21.56
CA ALA A 194 1.89 14.57 20.52
C ALA A 194 0.82 14.13 19.49
N LYS A 195 -0.45 14.01 19.91
CA LYS A 195 -1.57 13.69 19.01
C LYS A 195 -2.01 14.88 18.17
N LYS A 196 -2.02 16.08 18.75
CA LYS A 196 -2.53 17.29 18.11
C LYS A 196 -1.56 17.81 17.07
N ASP A 197 -0.28 17.87 17.42
CA ASP A 197 0.77 18.38 16.55
C ASP A 197 2.05 17.56 16.72
N PHE A 198 2.06 16.39 16.08
CA PHE A 198 3.19 15.47 16.16
C PHE A 198 4.51 16.11 15.73
N THR A 199 4.49 16.96 14.69
CA THR A 199 5.68 17.61 14.17
C THR A 199 6.28 18.56 15.20
N VAL A 200 5.46 19.46 15.77
CA VAL A 200 5.92 20.38 16.83
C VAL A 200 6.36 19.59 18.06
N ALA A 201 5.55 18.64 18.52
CA ALA A 201 5.85 17.82 19.70
C ALA A 201 7.18 17.05 19.57
N SER A 202 7.48 16.52 18.38
CA SER A 202 8.71 15.78 18.12
C SER A 202 9.97 16.65 18.06
N ALA A 203 9.81 17.97 17.87
CA ALA A 203 10.91 18.92 17.77
C ALA A 203 11.27 19.56 19.12
N ILE A 204 10.47 19.33 20.17
CA ILE A 204 10.75 19.84 21.51
C ILE A 204 12.00 19.12 22.06
N PRO A 205 13.05 19.85 22.46
CA PRO A 205 14.23 19.25 23.07
C PRO A 205 13.88 18.71 24.46
N VAL A 206 14.24 17.45 24.70
CA VAL A 206 14.07 16.72 25.96
C VAL A 206 15.43 16.18 26.39
#